data_AF-A0A9P0L279-F1
#
_entry.id   AF-A0A9P0L279-F1
#
_cell.length_a   1.000
_cell.length_b   1.000
_cell.length_c   1.000
_cell.angle_alpha   90.00
_cell.angle_beta   90.00
_cell.angle_gamma   90.00
#
_symmetry.space_group_name_H-M   'P 1'
#
loop_
_entity.id
_entity.type
_entity.pdbx_description
1 polymer ?
#
loop_
_entity_poly.entity_id
_entity_poly.type
_entity_poly.pdbx_seq_one_letter_code
_entity_poly.pdbx_strand_id
1 'polypeptide(L)'
;MNQNIGRGEFSQFPNLSQTSCQEDDVSTYVQHLNALYSDFESRFEDILSMVIPPWIINPYGDIEETNDIIQEELTELSTNEELKVQFKNGYQQFWLQNNIPVTYPVLWNIARTFLISFPSSYLVERGFSAVTNLLTKKKKQTGQH
;
A
#
# COMPACT_ATOMS: atom_id res chain seq x y z
N MET A 1 13.77 -10.65 6.09
CA MET A 1 14.50 -9.58 6.82
C MET A 1 14.92 -10.06 8.20
N ASN A 2 13.98 -10.43 9.09
CA ASN A 2 14.28 -10.79 10.49
C ASN A 2 15.12 -12.07 10.65
N GLN A 3 15.03 -13.02 9.71
CA GLN A 3 15.84 -14.24 9.70
C GLN A 3 17.34 -13.98 9.43
N ASN A 4 17.67 -12.91 8.70
CA ASN A 4 19.07 -12.60 8.35
C ASN A 4 19.78 -12.01 9.57
N ILE A 5 19.12 -11.09 10.29
CA ILE A 5 19.66 -10.51 11.53
C ILE A 5 19.84 -11.57 12.62
N GLY A 6 18.87 -12.48 12.78
CA GLY A 6 19.00 -13.60 13.73
C GLY A 6 20.15 -14.57 13.40
N ARG A 7 20.72 -14.50 12.19
CA ARG A 7 21.90 -15.26 11.75
C ARG A 7 23.19 -14.42 11.77
N GLY A 8 23.15 -13.17 12.23
CA GLY A 8 24.28 -12.24 12.20
C GLY A 8 24.54 -11.60 10.83
N GLU A 9 23.61 -11.72 9.87
CA GLU A 9 23.72 -11.12 8.54
C GLU A 9 23.10 -9.71 8.54
N PHE A 10 23.95 -8.69 8.65
CA PHE A 10 23.55 -7.28 8.76
C PHE A 10 23.63 -6.50 7.44
N SER A 11 23.61 -7.16 6.28
CA SER A 11 23.77 -6.50 4.96
C SER A 11 22.74 -5.41 4.68
N GLN A 12 21.55 -5.51 5.29
CA GLN A 12 20.46 -4.55 5.18
C GLN A 12 20.55 -3.40 6.21
N PHE A 13 21.49 -3.48 7.16
CA PHE A 13 21.64 -2.55 8.27
C PHE A 13 23.12 -2.11 8.39
N PRO A 14 23.58 -1.15 7.57
CA PRO A 14 24.98 -0.74 7.50
C PRO A 14 25.58 -0.23 8.82
N ASN A 15 24.72 0.25 9.73
CA ASN A 15 25.13 0.70 11.05
C ASN A 15 25.31 -0.48 12.02
N LEU A 16 24.49 -1.53 11.90
CA LEU A 16 24.61 -2.73 12.74
C LEU A 16 25.82 -3.58 12.34
N SER A 17 26.18 -3.62 11.05
CA SER A 17 27.36 -4.33 10.58
C SER A 17 28.69 -3.77 11.09
N GLN A 18 28.70 -2.50 11.54
CA GLN A 18 29.89 -1.81 12.07
C GLN A 18 30.00 -1.88 13.60
N THR A 19 28.99 -2.45 14.28
CA THR A 19 28.91 -2.46 15.74
C THR A 19 29.11 -3.90 16.23
N SER A 20 29.89 -4.12 17.30
CA SER A 20 29.95 -5.45 17.93
C SER A 20 28.68 -5.69 18.74
N CYS A 21 27.66 -6.28 18.14
CA CYS A 21 26.42 -6.65 18.83
C CYS A 21 26.59 -8.00 19.54
N GLN A 22 26.19 -8.08 20.81
CA GLN A 22 26.11 -9.36 21.52
C GLN A 22 24.87 -10.14 21.01
N GLU A 23 24.87 -11.47 21.11
CA GLU A 23 23.73 -12.30 20.69
C GLU A 23 22.42 -11.90 21.39
N ASP A 24 22.49 -11.49 22.66
CA ASP A 24 21.34 -11.00 23.43
C ASP A 24 20.75 -9.69 22.86
N ASP A 25 21.61 -8.79 22.37
CA ASP A 25 21.19 -7.54 21.72
C ASP A 25 20.51 -7.83 20.37
N VAL A 26 21.06 -8.78 19.61
CA VAL A 26 20.50 -9.23 18.33
C VAL A 26 19.12 -9.86 18.53
N SER A 27 18.98 -10.73 19.54
CA SER A 27 17.70 -11.35 19.91
C SER A 27 16.65 -10.29 20.27
N THR A 28 17.03 -9.32 21.10
CA THR A 28 16.16 -8.19 21.48
C THR A 28 15.71 -7.38 20.26
N TYR A 29 16.63 -7.12 19.33
CA TYR A 29 16.32 -6.40 18.09
C TYR A 29 15.35 -7.18 17.18
N VAL A 30 15.58 -8.49 17.01
CA VAL A 30 14.68 -9.36 16.23
C VAL A 30 13.29 -9.40 16.85
N GLN A 31 13.18 -9.49 18.18
CA GLN A 31 11.90 -9.44 18.88
C GLN A 31 11.17 -8.11 18.63
N HIS A 32 11.90 -6.99 18.70
CA HIS A 32 11.33 -5.68 18.40
C HIS A 32 10.85 -5.55 16.95
N LEU A 33 11.63 -6.03 15.98
CA LEU A 33 11.23 -6.02 14.58
C LEU A 33 10.00 -6.89 14.32
N ASN A 34 9.90 -8.06 14.96
CA ASN A 34 8.72 -8.90 14.88
C ASN A 34 7.49 -8.20 15.49
N ALA A 35 7.65 -7.57 16.66
CA ALA A 35 6.56 -6.83 17.29
C ALA A 35 6.11 -5.63 16.44
N LEU A 36 7.04 -4.92 15.81
CA LEU A 36 6.72 -3.86 14.84
C LEU A 36 6.00 -4.44 13.63
N TYR A 37 6.51 -5.53 13.04
CA TYR A 37 5.90 -6.17 11.89
C TYR A 37 4.43 -6.54 12.16
N SER A 38 4.14 -7.21 13.28
CA SER A 38 2.77 -7.53 13.67
C SER A 38 1.90 -6.29 13.94
N ASP A 39 2.46 -5.23 14.50
CA ASP A 39 1.77 -3.95 14.70
C ASP A 39 1.46 -3.27 13.35
N PHE A 40 2.36 -3.35 12.37
CA PHE A 40 2.12 -2.88 11.00
C PHE A 40 1.07 -3.74 10.28
N GLU A 41 1.15 -5.07 10.37
CA GLU A 41 0.14 -5.96 9.78
C GLU A 41 -1.26 -5.64 10.33
N SER A 42 -1.39 -5.48 11.64
CA SER A 42 -2.69 -5.15 12.26
C SER A 42 -3.16 -3.73 11.89
N ARG A 43 -2.26 -2.74 11.87
CA ARG A 43 -2.63 -1.34 11.55
C ARG A 43 -2.91 -1.09 10.08
N PHE A 44 -2.46 -1.97 9.18
CA PHE A 44 -2.67 -1.84 7.75
C PHE A 44 -3.39 -3.06 7.16
N GLU A 45 -4.08 -3.84 7.99
CA GLU A 45 -4.83 -5.03 7.57
C GLU A 45 -5.84 -4.70 6.48
N ASP A 46 -6.48 -3.54 6.57
CA ASP A 46 -7.42 -3.02 5.58
C ASP A 46 -6.78 -2.77 4.21
N ILE A 47 -5.51 -2.36 4.18
CA ILE A 47 -4.72 -2.23 2.95
C ILE A 47 -4.31 -3.61 2.44
N LEU A 48 -3.83 -4.48 3.33
CA LEU A 48 -3.32 -5.80 2.97
C LEU A 48 -4.42 -6.73 2.45
N SER A 49 -5.65 -6.55 2.95
CA SER A 49 -6.85 -7.28 2.51
C SER A 49 -7.61 -6.59 1.37
N MET A 50 -7.14 -5.42 0.92
CA MET A 50 -7.80 -4.67 -0.14
C MET A 50 -7.78 -5.44 -1.46
N VAL A 51 -8.97 -5.68 -2.00
CA VAL A 51 -9.12 -6.28 -3.32
C VAL A 51 -9.18 -5.16 -4.36
N ILE A 52 -8.16 -5.09 -5.21
CA ILE A 52 -8.15 -4.16 -6.34
C ILE A 52 -8.90 -4.81 -7.50
N PRO A 53 -9.98 -4.19 -8.02
CA PRO A 53 -10.66 -4.71 -9.20
C PRO A 53 -9.68 -4.91 -10.38
N PRO A 54 -9.66 -6.09 -11.03
CA PRO A 54 -8.70 -6.40 -12.10
C PRO A 54 -8.72 -5.39 -13.25
N TRP A 55 -9.89 -4.83 -13.53
CA TRP A 55 -10.10 -3.84 -14.59
C TRP A 55 -9.39 -2.50 -14.33
N ILE A 56 -9.04 -2.18 -13.09
CA ILE A 56 -8.21 -0.99 -12.79
C ILE A 56 -6.79 -1.19 -13.33
N ILE A 57 -6.27 -2.42 -13.27
CA ILE A 57 -4.92 -2.73 -13.76
C ILE A 57 -4.92 -2.95 -15.27
N ASN A 58 -5.93 -3.66 -15.77
CA ASN A 58 -6.09 -3.90 -17.20
C ASN A 58 -7.58 -3.87 -17.58
N PRO A 59 -8.12 -2.71 -18.00
CA PRO A 59 -9.53 -2.59 -18.37
C PRO A 59 -9.86 -3.26 -19.71
N TYR A 60 -8.85 -3.69 -20.47
CA TYR A 60 -8.99 -4.44 -21.73
C TYR A 60 -8.84 -5.96 -21.54
N GLY A 61 -8.76 -6.43 -20.29
CA GLY A 61 -8.75 -7.85 -19.97
C GLY A 61 -10.14 -8.47 -20.08
N ASP A 62 -10.19 -9.80 -19.99
CA ASP A 62 -11.45 -10.52 -19.79
C ASP A 62 -11.90 -10.32 -18.34
N ILE A 63 -12.95 -9.52 -18.13
CA ILE A 63 -13.38 -9.05 -16.81
C ILE A 63 -14.86 -9.40 -16.61
N GLU A 64 -15.14 -10.25 -15.63
CA GLU A 64 -16.48 -10.49 -15.12
C GLU A 64 -16.78 -9.52 -13.97
N GLU A 65 -17.38 -8.37 -14.29
CA GLU A 65 -17.95 -7.44 -13.33
C GLU A 65 -19.47 -7.71 -13.16
N THR A 66 -19.96 -7.67 -11.93
CA THR A 66 -21.37 -8.01 -11.63
C THR A 66 -22.26 -6.79 -11.51
N ASN A 67 -21.66 -5.61 -11.40
CA ASN A 67 -22.40 -4.36 -11.34
C ASN A 67 -22.70 -3.85 -12.75
N ASP A 68 -23.99 -3.78 -13.10
CA ASP A 68 -24.47 -3.36 -14.43
C ASP A 68 -23.93 -1.99 -14.87
N ILE A 69 -23.83 -1.03 -13.94
CA ILE A 69 -23.37 0.33 -14.25
C ILE A 69 -21.87 0.34 -14.58
N ILE A 70 -21.08 -0.45 -13.85
CA ILE A 70 -19.64 -0.58 -14.11
C ILE A 70 -19.42 -1.34 -15.42
N GLN A 71 -20.23 -2.38 -15.69
CA GLN A 71 -20.16 -3.17 -16.91
C GLN A 71 -20.47 -2.35 -18.17
N GLU A 72 -21.43 -1.43 -18.11
CA GLU A 72 -21.76 -0.55 -19.23
C GLU A 72 -20.55 0.31 -19.65
N GLU A 73 -19.94 1.03 -18.69
CA GLU A 73 -18.76 1.86 -18.96
C GLU A 73 -17.54 1.00 -19.36
N LEU A 74 -17.35 -0.18 -18.75
CA LEU A 74 -16.25 -1.10 -19.13
C LEU A 74 -16.41 -1.60 -20.56
N THR A 75 -17.62 -1.94 -20.96
CA THR A 75 -17.90 -2.40 -22.31
C THR A 75 -17.58 -1.30 -23.31
N GLU A 76 -18.05 -0.07 -23.09
CA GLU A 76 -17.74 1.06 -23.95
C GLU A 76 -16.22 1.32 -24.03
N LEU A 77 -15.55 1.38 -22.87
CA LEU A 77 -14.10 1.58 -22.79
C LEU A 77 -13.32 0.48 -23.52
N SER A 78 -13.72 -0.79 -23.37
CA SER A 78 -13.04 -1.93 -23.99
C SER A 78 -13.10 -1.90 -25.52
N THR A 79 -14.14 -1.29 -26.09
CA THR A 79 -14.31 -1.12 -27.54
C THR A 79 -13.58 0.11 -28.09
N ASN A 80 -13.08 0.99 -27.21
CA ASN A 80 -12.37 2.19 -27.61
C ASN A 80 -10.90 1.90 -27.95
N GLU A 81 -10.64 1.69 -29.24
CA GLU A 81 -9.30 1.38 -29.76
C GLU A 81 -8.31 2.57 -29.64
N GLU A 82 -8.78 3.81 -29.63
CA GLU A 82 -7.92 4.98 -29.42
C GLU A 82 -7.34 4.97 -28.00
N LEU A 83 -8.20 4.78 -27.01
CA LEU A 83 -7.80 4.67 -25.60
C LEU A 83 -6.90 3.45 -25.35
N LYS A 84 -7.10 2.37 -26.10
CA LYS A 84 -6.26 1.16 -26.00
C LYS A 84 -4.83 1.42 -26.45
N VAL A 85 -4.63 2.28 -27.45
CA VAL A 85 -3.28 2.73 -27.84
C VAL A 85 -2.64 3.54 -26.72
N GLN A 86 -3.40 4.41 -26.06
CA GLN A 86 -2.90 5.25 -24.97
C GLN A 86 -2.58 4.45 -23.69
N PHE A 87 -3.28 3.34 -23.45
CA PHE A 87 -3.03 2.41 -22.35
C PHE A 87 -1.61 1.83 -22.35
N LYS A 88 -0.90 1.83 -23.50
CA LYS A 88 0.50 1.38 -23.60
C LYS A 88 1.46 2.14 -22.66
N ASN A 89 1.07 3.33 -22.21
CA ASN A 89 1.85 4.13 -21.25
C ASN A 89 1.66 3.67 -19.78
N GLY A 90 0.86 2.62 -19.55
CA GLY A 90 0.56 2.06 -18.23
C GLY A 90 -0.75 2.58 -17.63
N TYR A 91 -1.33 1.79 -16.74
CA TYR A 91 -2.65 2.05 -16.14
C TYR A 91 -2.72 3.37 -15.36
N GLN A 92 -1.65 3.76 -14.65
CA GLN A 92 -1.64 5.01 -13.88
C GLN A 92 -1.82 6.22 -14.79
N GLN A 93 -1.03 6.28 -15.87
CA GLN A 93 -1.11 7.38 -16.84
C GLN A 93 -2.42 7.35 -17.61
N PHE A 94 -2.95 6.16 -17.88
CA PHE A 94 -4.26 5.98 -18.50
C PHE A 94 -5.39 6.59 -17.67
N TRP A 95 -5.52 6.23 -16.40
CA TRP A 95 -6.62 6.73 -15.56
C TRP A 95 -6.51 8.22 -15.23
N LEU A 96 -5.29 8.77 -15.17
CA LEU A 96 -5.05 10.18 -14.82
C LEU A 96 -5.25 11.17 -15.98
N GLN A 97 -5.69 10.71 -17.15
CA GLN A 97 -5.97 11.59 -18.29
C GLN A 97 -7.21 12.46 -18.06
N ASN A 98 -7.21 13.68 -18.60
CA ASN A 98 -8.29 14.65 -18.37
C ASN A 98 -9.66 14.24 -18.93
N ASN A 99 -9.69 13.38 -19.96
CA ASN A 99 -10.91 12.89 -20.61
C ASN A 99 -11.60 11.76 -19.84
N ILE A 100 -10.86 10.93 -19.11
CA ILE A 100 -11.39 9.77 -18.40
C ILE A 100 -12.44 10.14 -17.35
N PRO A 101 -12.25 11.16 -16.48
CA PRO A 101 -13.26 11.59 -15.50
C PRO A 101 -14.58 12.05 -16.11
N VAL A 102 -14.56 12.49 -17.37
CA VAL A 102 -15.73 13.02 -18.08
C VAL A 102 -16.43 11.92 -18.87
N THR A 103 -15.66 11.03 -19.49
CA THR A 103 -16.16 9.99 -20.41
C THR A 103 -16.60 8.74 -19.64
N TYR A 104 -15.86 8.37 -18.59
CA TYR A 104 -16.14 7.19 -17.76
C TYR A 104 -16.16 7.58 -16.27
N PRO A 105 -17.11 8.42 -15.85
CA PRO A 105 -17.16 8.97 -14.49
C PRO A 105 -17.31 7.90 -13.41
N VAL A 106 -18.01 6.79 -13.68
CA VAL A 106 -18.20 5.72 -12.70
C VAL A 106 -16.88 4.97 -12.50
N LEU A 107 -16.23 4.54 -13.58
CA LEU A 107 -14.93 3.86 -13.52
C LEU A 107 -13.87 4.75 -12.88
N TRP A 108 -13.82 6.03 -13.26
CA TRP A 108 -12.88 6.98 -12.68
C TRP A 108 -13.09 7.16 -11.18
N ASN A 109 -14.34 7.29 -10.73
CA ASN A 109 -14.65 7.49 -9.31
C ASN A 109 -14.15 6.35 -8.43
N ILE A 110 -14.12 5.13 -8.96
CA ILE A 110 -13.58 3.95 -8.28
C ILE A 110 -12.05 3.92 -8.46
N ALA A 111 -11.53 4.02 -9.69
CA ALA A 111 -10.09 3.96 -9.95
C ALA A 111 -9.30 5.00 -9.15
N ARG A 112 -9.82 6.22 -9.00
CA ARG A 112 -9.16 7.29 -8.25
C ARG A 112 -9.00 6.98 -6.76
N THR A 113 -9.87 6.15 -6.15
CA THR A 113 -9.71 5.79 -4.73
C THR A 113 -8.49 4.92 -4.52
N PHE A 114 -8.14 4.09 -5.51
CA PHE A 114 -6.93 3.28 -5.47
C PHE A 114 -5.68 4.08 -5.86
N LEU A 115 -5.81 5.04 -6.79
CA LEU A 115 -4.69 5.81 -7.31
C LEU A 115 -4.26 7.01 -6.43
N ILE A 116 -5.22 7.69 -5.79
CA ILE A 116 -4.99 8.99 -5.12
C ILE A 116 -5.09 8.89 -3.59
N SER A 117 -6.01 8.06 -3.07
CA SER A 117 -6.22 7.93 -1.63
C SER A 117 -5.06 7.20 -0.94
N PHE A 118 -4.40 6.31 -1.66
CA PHE A 118 -3.33 5.49 -1.10
C PHE A 118 -2.10 6.33 -0.70
N PRO A 119 -1.53 7.23 -1.51
CA PRO A 119 -0.24 7.84 -1.14
C PRO A 119 -0.32 9.05 -0.19
N SER A 120 -1.42 9.81 -0.14
CA SER A 120 -1.34 11.22 0.31
C SER A 120 -2.02 11.57 1.63
N SER A 121 -3.24 11.11 1.91
CA SER A 121 -3.94 11.45 3.16
C SER A 121 -4.06 10.25 4.09
N TYR A 122 -4.49 9.08 3.58
CA TYR A 122 -4.71 7.92 4.42
C TYR A 122 -3.41 7.36 5.03
N LEU A 123 -2.38 7.12 4.21
CA LEU A 123 -1.08 6.67 4.71
C LEU A 123 -0.42 7.69 5.65
N VAL A 124 -0.64 8.98 5.39
CA VAL A 124 -0.14 10.07 6.23
C VAL A 124 -0.87 10.09 7.58
N GLU A 125 -2.19 10.02 7.60
CA GLU A 125 -2.99 9.97 8.83
C GLU A 125 -2.72 8.70 9.65
N ARG A 126 -2.70 7.52 9.00
CA ARG A 126 -2.37 6.25 9.68
C ARG A 126 -0.94 6.25 10.19
N GLY A 127 0.01 6.77 9.40
CA GLY A 127 1.41 6.94 9.79
C GLY A 127 1.57 7.89 10.99
N PHE A 128 0.93 9.06 10.97
CA PHE A 128 0.96 9.98 12.09
C PHE A 128 0.26 9.42 13.34
N SER A 129 -0.89 8.77 13.18
CA SER A 129 -1.59 8.08 14.28
C SER A 129 -0.72 6.97 14.88
N ALA A 130 0.02 6.25 14.04
CA ALA A 130 0.97 5.24 14.49
C ALA A 130 2.10 5.85 15.35
N VAL A 131 2.66 6.98 14.92
CA VAL A 131 3.70 7.73 15.65
C VAL A 131 3.15 8.31 16.96
N THR A 132 1.96 8.92 16.97
CA THR A 132 1.36 9.48 18.19
C THR A 132 1.03 8.39 19.22
N ASN A 133 0.56 7.22 18.78
CA ASN A 133 0.34 6.07 19.65
C ASN A 133 1.65 5.58 20.29
N LEU A 134 2.73 5.50 19.51
CA LEU A 134 4.06 5.12 20.01
C LEU A 134 4.57 6.12 21.07
N LEU A 135 4.47 7.41 20.78
CA LEU A 135 4.89 8.49 21.70
C LEU A 135 4.06 8.49 22.99
N THR A 136 2.76 8.25 22.90
CA THR A 136 1.86 8.18 24.06
C THR A 136 2.14 6.97 24.93
N LYS A 137 2.41 5.81 24.31
CA LYS A 137 2.79 4.58 25.04
C LYS A 137 4.10 4.76 25.80
N LYS A 138 5.08 5.44 25.20
CA LYS A 138 6.37 5.79 25.85
C LYS A 138 6.17 6.70 27.07
N LYS A 139 5.31 7.72 26.98
CA LYS A 139 5.01 8.64 28.11
C LYS A 139 4.35 7.94 29.29
N LYS A 140 3.41 7.01 29.05
CA LYS A 140 2.75 6.24 30.13
C LYS A 140 3.74 5.34 30.89
N GLN A 141 4.81 4.88 30.25
CA GLN A 141 5.89 4.12 30.89
C GLN A 141 6.87 4.99 31.69
N THR A 142 6.97 6.29 31.39
CA THR A 142 7.88 7.21 32.10
C THR A 142 7.23 7.95 33.27
N GLY A 143 5.89 7.94 33.36
CA GLY A 143 5.12 8.57 34.44
C GLY A 143 4.79 7.65 35.64
N GLN A 144 5.40 6.46 35.72
CA GLN A 144 5.22 5.51 36.83
C GLN A 144 6.44 5.41 37.75
N HIS A 145 7.31 6.41 37.77
CA HIS A 145 8.37 6.56 38.76
C HIS A 145 8.14 7.78 39.64
#